data_AF-A0A1Y6INE7-F1
#
_entry.id   AF-A0A1Y6INE7-F1
#
_cell.length_a   1.000
_cell.length_b   1.000
_cell.length_c   1.000
_cell.angle_alpha   90.00
_cell.angle_beta   90.00
_cell.angle_gamma   90.00
#
_symmetry.space_group_name_H-M   'P 1'
#
loop_
_entity.id
_entity.type
_entity.pdbx_description
1 polymer ?
#
loop_
_entity_poly.entity_id
_entity_poly.type
_entity_poly.pdbx_seq_one_letter_code
_entity_poly.pdbx_strand_id
1 'polypeptide(L)'
;MRFLTRISQIIDPSAAVSSLISSLDHTRLCSVFFYYTEEYSPESLWKELIRYLPDIPIVGCSSYRGIMTEKGYFDGPTVALMAVYHDSCTFGTGFAEFSDHVSPDAAVQHAVHQALLHAERSGEVPDLVVLHSTPGHEEKIIATIDAIFGVPVPIIGGSAADNLIQQKWSVMTDKGWSDNAVAIQLCFPFRPVATGFCAGYSSTECVGTVTKAHGRFLEEIDGEPAIDVYKAWICDHSNRLISDEYIFQHITSFPLGRIAGYVYEQPYYKLTHPVQMADSGALELFADIHCGEEITLMTGSREQLIHRAARVLKEANAKNYAHSEILGSVSIFCAGSMARLGSDIQRVQKQMCEQLEHQPFICPFTYGEQGRFADGENAHGNLMISSAIFYEPESLSS
;
A
#
# COMPACT_ATOMS: atom_id res chain seq x y z
N MET A 1 -2.28 -23.69 2.14
CA MET A 1 -2.18 -22.55 3.11
C MET A 1 -3.59 -22.08 3.43
N ARG A 2 -3.90 -21.58 4.63
CA ARG A 2 -5.27 -21.13 4.97
C ARG A 2 -5.21 -19.73 5.58
N PHE A 3 -6.10 -18.86 5.14
CA PHE A 3 -6.26 -17.52 5.70
C PHE A 3 -7.52 -17.42 6.55
N LEU A 4 -7.50 -16.53 7.53
CA LEU A 4 -8.63 -16.26 8.39
C LEU A 4 -8.63 -14.80 8.84
N THR A 5 -9.65 -14.04 8.47
CA THR A 5 -9.78 -12.65 8.93
C THR A 5 -10.59 -12.57 10.22
N ARG A 6 -10.28 -11.56 11.03
CA ARG A 6 -11.06 -11.16 12.21
C ARG A 6 -11.09 -9.64 12.29
N ILE A 7 -12.20 -9.10 12.79
CA ILE A 7 -12.42 -7.67 12.97
C ILE A 7 -12.99 -7.45 14.37
N SER A 8 -12.60 -6.36 15.00
CA SER A 8 -13.20 -5.86 16.24
C SER A 8 -13.36 -4.34 16.17
N GLN A 9 -14.49 -3.86 16.69
CA GLN A 9 -14.79 -2.44 16.90
C GLN A 9 -14.93 -2.13 18.40
N ILE A 10 -14.40 -3.00 19.27
CA ILE A 10 -14.36 -2.77 20.72
C ILE A 10 -13.32 -1.69 21.00
N ILE A 11 -13.73 -0.60 21.65
CA ILE A 11 -12.89 0.57 21.90
C ILE A 11 -11.66 0.25 22.76
N ASP A 12 -11.80 -0.62 23.77
CA ASP A 12 -10.68 -1.01 24.64
C ASP A 12 -9.66 -1.86 23.86
N PRO A 13 -8.38 -1.43 23.75
CA PRO A 13 -7.38 -2.14 22.96
C PRO A 13 -7.15 -3.61 23.39
N SER A 14 -7.17 -3.87 24.70
CA SER A 14 -6.94 -5.21 25.26
C SER A 14 -8.10 -6.16 24.93
N ALA A 15 -9.33 -5.71 25.14
CA ALA A 15 -10.52 -6.45 24.77
C ALA A 15 -10.65 -6.64 23.25
N ALA A 16 -10.26 -5.64 22.46
CA ALA A 16 -10.25 -5.74 21.01
C ALA A 16 -9.29 -6.85 20.54
N VAL A 17 -8.03 -6.81 20.97
CA VAL A 17 -7.01 -7.82 20.63
C VAL A 17 -7.41 -9.21 21.17
N SER A 18 -7.94 -9.29 22.38
CA SER A 18 -8.44 -10.55 22.95
C SER A 18 -9.59 -11.14 22.11
N SER A 19 -10.53 -10.31 21.64
CA SER A 19 -11.66 -10.78 20.82
C SER A 19 -11.19 -11.32 19.47
N LEU A 20 -10.17 -10.69 18.90
CA LEU A 20 -9.52 -11.05 17.65
C LEU A 20 -8.82 -12.42 17.76
N ILE A 21 -8.09 -12.65 18.85
CA ILE A 21 -7.19 -13.81 18.99
C ILE A 21 -7.86 -15.03 19.61
N SER A 22 -8.84 -14.87 20.49
CA SER A 22 -9.47 -15.96 21.26
C SER A 22 -10.02 -17.15 20.46
N SER A 23 -10.26 -16.97 19.15
CA SER A 23 -10.77 -18.00 18.25
C SER A 23 -9.73 -18.51 17.23
N LEU A 24 -8.47 -18.08 17.35
CA LEU A 24 -7.38 -18.52 16.49
C LEU A 24 -6.81 -19.84 17.00
N ASP A 25 -6.47 -20.73 16.06
CA ASP A 25 -5.69 -21.93 16.36
C ASP A 25 -4.20 -21.57 16.44
N HIS A 26 -3.65 -21.41 17.63
CA HIS A 26 -2.25 -21.02 17.79
C HIS A 26 -1.25 -22.07 17.31
N THR A 27 -1.65 -23.34 17.17
CA THR A 27 -0.71 -24.44 16.91
C THR A 27 -0.14 -24.45 15.49
N ARG A 28 -0.84 -23.84 14.53
CA ARG A 28 -0.45 -23.78 13.11
C ARG A 28 -0.36 -22.36 12.56
N LEU A 29 -0.41 -21.36 13.44
CA LEU A 29 -0.35 -19.96 13.05
C LEU A 29 1.10 -19.62 12.67
N CYS A 30 1.31 -19.07 11.47
CA CYS A 30 2.64 -18.78 10.95
C CYS A 30 2.97 -17.29 10.90
N SER A 31 1.95 -16.45 10.70
CA SER A 31 2.09 -15.00 10.57
C SER A 31 0.72 -14.34 10.72
N VAL A 32 0.73 -13.06 11.10
CA VAL A 32 -0.45 -12.21 11.19
C VAL A 32 -0.20 -10.88 10.48
N PHE A 33 -1.10 -10.54 9.55
CA PHE A 33 -1.28 -9.17 9.09
C PHE A 33 -2.20 -8.45 10.06
N PHE A 34 -1.80 -7.28 10.56
CA PHE A 34 -2.55 -6.55 11.57
C PHE A 34 -2.72 -5.07 11.20
N TYR A 35 -3.95 -4.58 11.14
CA TYR A 35 -4.23 -3.19 10.80
C TYR A 35 -5.22 -2.59 11.79
N TYR A 36 -5.12 -1.29 12.01
CA TYR A 36 -5.90 -0.57 13.01
C TYR A 36 -6.14 0.87 12.58
N THR A 37 -7.21 1.50 13.05
CA THR A 37 -7.46 2.93 12.83
C THR A 37 -6.83 3.79 13.94
N GLU A 38 -6.61 5.08 13.68
CA GLU A 38 -5.87 6.00 14.57
C GLU A 38 -6.45 6.19 15.98
N GLU A 39 -7.70 5.77 16.22
CA GLU A 39 -8.33 5.88 17.53
C GLU A 39 -7.74 4.93 18.57
N TYR A 40 -7.01 3.89 18.14
CA TYR A 40 -6.32 2.97 19.04
C TYR A 40 -4.88 3.43 19.33
N SER A 41 -4.45 3.25 20.58
CA SER A 41 -3.04 3.39 20.95
C SER A 41 -2.22 2.26 20.32
N PRO A 42 -1.25 2.55 19.42
CA PRO A 42 -0.41 1.51 18.83
C PRO A 42 0.42 0.78 19.89
N GLU A 43 0.88 1.47 20.94
CA GLU A 43 1.57 0.86 22.07
C GLU A 43 0.73 -0.20 22.79
N SER A 44 -0.54 0.12 23.03
CA SER A 44 -1.44 -0.75 23.78
C SER A 44 -1.81 -1.99 22.94
N LEU A 45 -2.07 -1.79 21.65
CA LEU A 45 -2.30 -2.89 20.71
C LEU A 45 -1.07 -3.79 20.60
N TRP A 46 0.11 -3.20 20.42
CA TRP A 46 1.36 -3.94 20.29
C TRP A 46 1.65 -4.81 21.53
N LYS A 47 1.54 -4.24 22.74
CA LYS A 47 1.75 -4.99 24.00
C LYS A 47 0.84 -6.22 24.10
N GLU A 48 -0.43 -6.08 23.72
CA GLU A 48 -1.38 -7.19 23.79
C GLU A 48 -1.13 -8.22 22.69
N LEU A 49 -0.78 -7.80 21.47
CA LEU A 49 -0.42 -8.71 20.38
C LEU A 49 0.76 -9.60 20.77
N ILE A 50 1.86 -9.04 21.26
CA ILE A 50 3.05 -9.82 21.67
C ILE A 50 2.73 -10.75 22.84
N ARG A 51 1.85 -10.31 23.76
CA ARG A 51 1.41 -11.14 24.89
C ARG A 51 0.65 -12.38 24.45
N TYR A 52 -0.25 -12.26 23.46
CA TYR A 52 -1.08 -13.36 23.00
C TYR A 52 -0.45 -14.20 21.88
N LEU A 53 0.45 -13.61 21.10
CA LEU A 53 1.12 -14.22 19.95
C LEU A 53 2.65 -14.13 20.10
N PRO A 54 3.23 -14.69 21.18
CA PRO A 54 4.68 -14.73 21.30
C PRO A 54 5.28 -15.50 20.13
N ASP A 55 6.38 -14.98 19.59
CA ASP A 55 7.15 -15.58 18.50
C ASP A 55 6.40 -15.78 17.17
N ILE A 56 5.21 -15.18 17.01
CA ILE A 56 4.50 -15.16 15.73
C ILE A 56 4.88 -13.88 14.97
N PRO A 57 5.41 -13.99 13.73
CA PRO A 57 5.62 -12.85 12.86
C PRO A 57 4.36 -11.99 12.71
N ILE A 58 4.49 -10.69 13.00
CA ILE A 58 3.41 -9.72 12.82
C ILE A 58 3.94 -8.60 11.92
N VAL A 59 3.10 -8.14 10.99
CA VAL A 59 3.37 -6.93 10.20
C VAL A 59 2.08 -6.14 10.02
N GLY A 60 2.20 -4.81 10.10
CA GLY A 60 1.02 -3.97 10.16
C GLY A 60 1.30 -2.49 10.15
N CYS A 61 0.23 -1.72 9.95
CA CYS A 61 0.25 -0.26 10.10
C CYS A 61 -1.14 0.29 10.42
N SER A 62 -1.18 1.56 10.76
CA SER A 62 -2.42 2.32 10.88
C SER A 62 -3.07 2.55 9.50
N SER A 63 -4.41 2.60 9.50
CA SER A 63 -5.28 2.67 8.33
C SER A 63 -6.21 3.89 8.43
N TYR A 64 -6.40 4.57 7.31
CA TYR A 64 -7.30 5.71 7.15
C TYR A 64 -8.75 5.26 7.34
N ARG A 65 -9.40 5.80 8.36
CA ARG A 65 -10.85 5.69 8.68
C ARG A 65 -11.45 4.30 8.83
N GLY A 66 -10.86 3.23 8.36
CA GLY A 66 -11.48 1.92 8.39
C GLY A 66 -10.61 0.82 7.81
N ILE A 67 -11.16 -0.39 7.75
CA ILE A 67 -10.50 -1.56 7.17
C ILE A 67 -11.56 -2.37 6.42
N MET A 68 -11.17 -2.95 5.29
CA MET A 68 -12.05 -3.75 4.45
C MET A 68 -11.58 -5.22 4.43
N THR A 69 -12.54 -6.14 4.48
CA THR A 69 -12.33 -7.60 4.42
C THR A 69 -13.42 -8.27 3.60
N GLU A 70 -13.37 -9.60 3.48
CA GLU A 70 -14.43 -10.38 2.83
C GLU A 70 -15.78 -10.28 3.55
N LYS A 71 -15.79 -9.83 4.81
CA LYS A 71 -16.99 -9.63 5.63
C LYS A 71 -17.63 -8.25 5.48
N GLY A 72 -16.94 -7.31 4.84
CA GLY A 72 -17.43 -5.95 4.64
C GLY A 72 -16.37 -4.89 4.84
N TYR A 73 -16.81 -3.63 4.77
CA TYR A 73 -16.07 -2.44 5.19
C TYR A 73 -16.47 -2.07 6.61
N PHE A 74 -15.48 -1.78 7.46
CA PHE A 74 -15.65 -1.44 8.86
C PHE A 74 -15.03 -0.07 9.14
N ASP A 75 -15.87 0.90 9.51
CA ASP A 75 -15.45 2.27 9.85
C ASP A 75 -14.82 2.32 11.24
N GLY A 76 -13.96 3.30 11.48
CA GLY A 76 -13.26 3.52 12.74
C GLY A 76 -14.23 3.81 13.90
N PRO A 77 -13.88 3.45 15.15
CA PRO A 77 -12.68 2.70 15.57
C PRO A 77 -12.74 1.22 15.16
N THR A 78 -11.75 0.74 14.39
CA THR A 78 -11.66 -0.67 13.99
C THR A 78 -10.23 -1.20 14.10
N VAL A 79 -10.09 -2.46 14.55
CA VAL A 79 -8.90 -3.30 14.36
C VAL A 79 -9.25 -4.54 13.56
N ALA A 80 -8.34 -4.99 12.70
CA ALA A 80 -8.51 -6.23 11.95
C ALA A 80 -7.21 -7.00 11.88
N LEU A 81 -7.33 -8.34 11.85
CA LEU A 81 -6.21 -9.23 11.60
C LEU A 81 -6.54 -10.20 10.47
N MET A 82 -5.52 -10.65 9.76
CA MET A 82 -5.58 -11.83 8.92
C MET A 82 -4.50 -12.80 9.34
N ALA A 83 -4.94 -13.93 9.89
CA ALA A 83 -4.09 -15.03 10.31
C ALA A 83 -3.73 -15.90 9.12
N VAL A 84 -2.44 -16.27 9.03
CA VAL A 84 -1.90 -17.17 8.02
C VAL A 84 -1.55 -18.51 8.66
N TYR A 85 -2.16 -19.58 8.14
CA TYR A 85 -1.93 -20.95 8.60
C TYR A 85 -1.24 -21.77 7.50
N HIS A 86 -0.08 -22.36 7.79
CA HIS A 86 0.57 -23.30 6.88
C HIS A 86 1.57 -24.21 7.58
N ASP A 87 1.84 -25.38 7.02
CA ASP A 87 2.82 -26.29 7.61
C ASP A 87 4.26 -25.99 7.15
N SER A 88 4.46 -25.25 6.05
CA SER A 88 5.77 -25.11 5.40
C SER A 88 6.12 -23.72 4.85
N CYS A 89 5.33 -22.67 5.14
CA CYS A 89 5.67 -21.32 4.70
C CYS A 89 6.43 -20.59 5.81
N THR A 90 7.48 -19.89 5.44
CA THR A 90 8.32 -19.16 6.39
C THR A 90 8.14 -17.66 6.20
N PHE A 91 7.95 -16.97 7.31
CA PHE A 91 7.83 -15.52 7.37
C PHE A 91 8.89 -14.96 8.30
N GLY A 92 9.60 -13.94 7.84
CA GLY A 92 10.54 -13.19 8.65
C GLY A 92 10.10 -11.74 8.72
N THR A 93 10.32 -11.09 9.85
CA THR A 93 9.90 -9.70 10.07
C THR A 93 11.07 -8.90 10.61
N GLY A 94 11.13 -7.65 10.20
CA GLY A 94 12.14 -6.71 10.63
C GLY A 94 11.57 -5.31 10.80
N PHE A 95 12.20 -4.56 11.68
CA PHE A 95 11.75 -3.25 12.11
C PHE A 95 12.95 -2.36 12.38
N ALA A 96 12.86 -1.11 11.96
CA ALA A 96 13.87 -0.11 12.24
C ALA A 96 13.24 1.27 12.37
N GLU A 97 13.50 1.95 13.49
CA GLU A 97 13.16 3.36 13.65
C GLU A 97 14.17 4.21 12.90
N PHE A 98 13.72 5.17 12.09
CA PHE A 98 14.64 5.95 11.27
C PHE A 98 15.60 6.81 12.11
N SER A 99 15.17 7.23 13.30
CA SER A 99 15.94 8.03 14.26
C SER A 99 17.18 7.30 14.81
N ASP A 100 17.15 5.97 14.86
CA ASP A 100 18.21 5.12 15.42
C ASP A 100 19.34 4.83 14.41
N HIS A 101 19.20 5.27 13.17
CA HIS A 101 20.13 4.97 12.09
C HIS A 101 20.68 6.24 11.43
N VAL A 102 21.90 6.15 10.91
CA VAL A 102 22.59 7.27 10.23
C VAL A 102 21.90 7.72 8.94
N SER A 103 21.03 6.88 8.37
CA SER A 103 20.27 7.16 7.14
C SER A 103 19.07 6.22 7.02
N PRO A 104 18.05 6.57 6.22
CA PRO A 104 16.96 5.66 5.88
C PRO A 104 17.43 4.35 5.24
N ASP A 105 18.48 4.38 4.40
CA ASP A 105 19.02 3.17 3.77
C ASP A 105 19.56 2.20 4.84
N ALA A 106 20.26 2.73 5.84
CA ALA A 106 20.81 1.93 6.93
C ALA A 106 19.70 1.30 7.80
N ALA A 107 18.60 2.02 8.03
CA ALA A 107 17.42 1.48 8.71
C ALA A 107 16.78 0.34 7.91
N VAL A 108 16.62 0.51 6.60
CA VAL A 108 16.07 -0.52 5.71
C VAL A 108 16.99 -1.75 5.65
N GLN A 109 18.30 -1.55 5.51
CA GLN A 109 19.28 -2.64 5.57
C GLN A 109 19.20 -3.41 6.89
N HIS A 110 19.04 -2.71 8.01
CA HIS A 110 18.85 -3.34 9.31
C HIS A 110 17.56 -4.17 9.36
N ALA A 111 16.42 -3.58 8.98
CA ALA A 111 15.13 -4.25 8.98
C ALA A 111 15.12 -5.49 8.06
N VAL A 112 15.66 -5.39 6.84
CA VAL A 112 15.74 -6.54 5.92
C VAL A 112 16.66 -7.64 6.49
N HIS A 113 17.82 -7.28 7.04
CA HIS A 113 18.72 -8.25 7.65
C HIS A 113 18.07 -8.95 8.85
N GLN A 114 17.37 -8.19 9.71
CA GLN A 114 16.63 -8.73 10.84
C GLN A 114 15.51 -9.67 10.40
N ALA A 115 14.81 -9.35 9.30
CA ALA A 115 13.78 -10.22 8.74
C ALA A 115 14.35 -11.52 8.15
N LEU A 116 15.49 -11.47 7.46
CA LEU A 116 16.18 -12.65 6.93
C LEU A 116 16.67 -13.58 8.06
N LEU A 117 17.19 -13.00 9.15
CA LEU A 117 17.56 -13.76 10.34
C LEU A 117 16.34 -14.37 11.03
N HIS A 118 15.25 -13.61 11.17
CA HIS A 118 14.01 -14.11 11.78
C HIS A 118 13.42 -15.28 11.00
N ALA A 119 13.49 -15.25 9.67
CA ALA A 119 13.05 -16.36 8.82
C ALA A 119 14.03 -17.56 8.80
N GLU A 120 15.26 -17.42 9.31
CA GLU A 120 16.35 -18.37 9.08
C GLU A 120 16.68 -18.59 7.59
N ARG A 121 16.58 -17.52 6.79
CA ARG A 121 16.77 -17.53 5.31
C ARG A 121 17.86 -16.56 4.85
N SER A 122 18.90 -16.38 5.66
CA SER A 122 20.00 -15.47 5.32
C SER A 122 20.69 -15.84 4.01
N GLY A 123 20.77 -14.88 3.09
CA GLY A 123 21.34 -15.08 1.75
C GLY A 123 20.32 -15.54 0.69
N GLU A 124 19.06 -15.75 1.06
CA GLU A 124 17.99 -16.07 0.12
C GLU A 124 17.21 -14.83 -0.32
N VAL A 125 16.59 -14.93 -1.50
CA VAL A 125 15.70 -13.91 -2.04
C VAL A 125 14.25 -14.32 -1.75
N PRO A 126 13.43 -13.49 -1.09
CA PRO A 126 12.03 -13.81 -0.81
C PRO A 126 11.18 -13.69 -2.08
N ASP A 127 10.02 -14.37 -2.10
CA ASP A 127 9.07 -14.27 -3.23
C ASP A 127 8.18 -13.03 -3.13
N LEU A 128 8.01 -12.49 -1.91
CA LEU A 128 7.22 -11.29 -1.65
C LEU A 128 7.79 -10.52 -0.45
N VAL A 129 7.83 -9.20 -0.59
CA VAL A 129 8.07 -8.25 0.50
C VAL A 129 6.78 -7.53 0.82
N VAL A 130 6.35 -7.60 2.07
CA VAL A 130 5.25 -6.77 2.60
C VAL A 130 5.90 -5.59 3.32
N LEU A 131 5.65 -4.40 2.81
CA LEU A 131 6.33 -3.18 3.21
C LEU A 131 5.33 -2.18 3.80
N HIS A 132 5.56 -1.77 5.03
CA HIS A 132 4.93 -0.59 5.60
C HIS A 132 5.99 0.37 6.10
N SER A 133 5.85 1.65 5.79
CA SER A 133 6.71 2.70 6.32
C SER A 133 5.88 3.87 6.78
N THR A 134 6.48 4.79 7.51
CA THR A 134 5.88 6.11 7.73
C THR A 134 6.14 6.98 6.50
N PRO A 135 5.29 8.00 6.22
CA PRO A 135 5.46 8.84 5.04
C PRO A 135 6.82 9.55 5.00
N GLY A 136 7.47 9.62 3.82
CA GLY A 136 8.63 10.51 3.58
C GLY A 136 9.87 9.89 2.93
N HIS A 137 9.99 8.56 2.90
CA HIS A 137 11.18 7.86 2.40
C HIS A 137 10.86 6.71 1.41
N GLU A 138 9.66 6.68 0.86
CA GLU A 138 9.10 5.54 0.11
C GLU A 138 9.97 5.08 -1.05
N GLU A 139 10.34 5.97 -1.96
CA GLU A 139 11.16 5.66 -3.14
C GLU A 139 12.56 5.16 -2.73
N LYS A 140 13.12 5.76 -1.69
CA LYS A 140 14.44 5.41 -1.17
C LYS A 140 14.45 4.03 -0.47
N ILE A 141 13.38 3.71 0.24
CA ILE A 141 13.19 2.39 0.85
C ILE A 141 13.11 1.31 -0.23
N ILE A 142 12.28 1.53 -1.27
CA ILE A 142 12.17 0.60 -2.41
C ILE A 142 13.53 0.38 -3.08
N ALA A 143 14.23 1.47 -3.42
CA ALA A 143 15.54 1.38 -4.07
C ALA A 143 16.57 0.63 -3.22
N THR A 144 16.51 0.79 -1.88
CA THR A 144 17.39 0.06 -0.96
C THR A 144 17.07 -1.42 -0.94
N ILE A 145 15.78 -1.81 -0.92
CA ILE A 145 15.35 -3.20 -0.97
C ILE A 145 15.81 -3.87 -2.27
N ASP A 146 15.60 -3.20 -3.41
CA ASP A 146 16.03 -3.68 -4.72
C ASP A 146 17.56 -3.86 -4.78
N ALA A 147 18.32 -2.92 -4.19
CA ALA A 147 19.77 -3.00 -4.12
C ALA A 147 20.28 -4.14 -3.22
N ILE A 148 19.58 -4.45 -2.12
CA ILE A 148 19.93 -5.55 -1.20
C ILE A 148 19.81 -6.91 -1.90
N PHE A 149 18.70 -7.13 -2.63
CA PHE A 149 18.45 -8.42 -3.30
C PHE A 149 19.08 -8.50 -4.69
N GLY A 150 19.46 -7.38 -5.28
CA GLY A 150 20.05 -7.30 -6.63
C GLY A 150 19.06 -7.58 -7.76
N VAL A 151 17.80 -7.84 -7.43
CA VAL A 151 16.67 -8.04 -8.35
C VAL A 151 15.40 -7.43 -7.75
N PRO A 152 14.46 -6.91 -8.56
CA PRO A 152 13.18 -6.40 -8.06
C PRO A 152 12.29 -7.54 -7.52
N VAL A 153 12.33 -7.75 -6.21
CA VAL A 153 11.42 -8.67 -5.51
C VAL A 153 10.03 -8.03 -5.48
N PRO A 154 8.93 -8.74 -5.75
CA PRO A 154 7.59 -8.18 -5.61
C PRO A 154 7.37 -7.51 -4.24
N ILE A 155 7.03 -6.23 -4.26
CA ILE A 155 6.60 -5.48 -3.07
C ILE A 155 5.08 -5.32 -3.10
N ILE A 156 4.44 -5.48 -1.93
CA ILE A 156 3.13 -4.89 -1.65
C ILE A 156 3.25 -4.04 -0.39
N GLY A 157 2.64 -2.88 -0.37
CA GLY A 157 2.78 -1.98 0.76
C GLY A 157 1.99 -0.70 0.65
N GLY A 158 2.05 0.06 1.74
CA GLY A 158 1.62 1.45 1.79
C GLY A 158 2.23 2.15 3.00
N SER A 159 2.35 3.47 2.91
CA SER A 159 2.73 4.29 4.07
C SER A 159 1.58 4.36 5.08
N ALA A 160 1.89 4.24 6.37
CA ALA A 160 0.91 4.28 7.44
C ALA A 160 0.06 5.56 7.36
N ALA A 161 -1.25 5.41 7.60
CA ALA A 161 -2.20 6.51 7.47
C ALA A 161 -2.89 6.84 8.79
N ASP A 162 -3.25 8.11 8.93
CA ASP A 162 -4.11 8.68 9.96
C ASP A 162 -5.27 9.41 9.29
N ASN A 163 -6.19 10.06 10.01
CA ASN A 163 -7.37 10.67 9.37
C ASN A 163 -7.12 12.10 8.85
N LEU A 164 -6.13 12.80 9.40
CA LEU A 164 -5.96 14.25 9.25
C LEU A 164 -4.55 14.69 8.80
N ILE A 165 -3.66 13.75 8.51
CA ILE A 165 -2.25 14.00 8.18
C ILE A 165 -1.56 14.78 9.31
N GLN A 166 -1.69 14.27 10.54
CA GLN A 166 -1.20 14.89 11.79
C GLN A 166 -0.17 14.03 12.52
N GLN A 167 0.46 13.09 11.81
CA GLN A 167 1.45 12.17 12.36
C GLN A 167 0.90 11.27 13.48
N LYS A 168 -0.40 10.93 13.42
CA LYS A 168 -0.98 9.90 14.30
C LYS A 168 -0.85 8.49 13.73
N TRP A 169 -0.19 8.38 12.58
CA TRP A 169 0.07 7.11 11.93
C TRP A 169 1.15 6.32 12.67
N SER A 170 1.18 5.02 12.46
CA SER A 170 2.25 4.17 12.97
C SER A 170 2.38 2.89 12.16
N VAL A 171 3.58 2.32 12.17
CA VAL A 171 3.87 0.98 11.65
C VAL A 171 4.24 0.06 12.80
N MET A 172 4.07 -1.25 12.62
CA MET A 172 4.48 -2.23 13.63
C MET A 172 4.91 -3.57 13.03
N THR A 173 5.74 -4.27 13.80
CA THR A 173 5.96 -5.70 13.68
C THR A 173 5.90 -6.36 15.06
N ASP A 174 6.16 -7.66 15.14
CA ASP A 174 6.37 -8.36 16.42
C ASP A 174 7.56 -7.80 17.24
N LYS A 175 8.40 -6.96 16.63
CA LYS A 175 9.63 -6.44 17.26
C LYS A 175 9.50 -5.02 17.81
N GLY A 176 8.50 -4.28 17.36
CA GLY A 176 8.28 -2.91 17.79
C GLY A 176 7.18 -2.21 17.00
N TRP A 177 6.86 -1.00 17.44
CA TRP A 177 5.97 -0.07 16.76
C TRP A 177 6.59 1.34 16.82
N SER A 178 6.31 2.19 15.84
CA SER A 178 6.75 3.59 15.85
C SER A 178 5.95 4.42 14.84
N ASP A 179 5.90 5.73 15.07
CA ASP A 179 5.38 6.75 14.16
C ASP A 179 6.44 7.28 13.16
N ASN A 180 7.68 6.79 13.25
CA ASN A 180 8.80 7.13 12.38
C ASN A 180 9.72 5.92 12.07
N ALA A 181 9.21 4.92 11.35
CA ALA A 181 9.91 3.66 11.13
C ALA A 181 9.55 2.97 9.80
N VAL A 182 10.31 1.90 9.51
CA VAL A 182 9.99 0.91 8.49
C VAL A 182 9.69 -0.45 9.16
N ALA A 183 8.62 -1.10 8.71
CA ALA A 183 8.19 -2.43 9.10
C ALA A 183 8.14 -3.33 7.84
N ILE A 184 8.90 -4.43 7.87
CA ILE A 184 9.07 -5.32 6.73
C ILE A 184 8.69 -6.74 7.14
N GLN A 185 7.93 -7.42 6.30
CA GLN A 185 7.83 -8.88 6.34
C GLN A 185 8.32 -9.47 5.03
N LEU A 186 9.26 -10.41 5.13
CA LEU A 186 9.73 -11.24 4.03
C LEU A 186 8.93 -12.54 4.03
N CYS A 187 8.36 -12.87 2.88
CA CYS A 187 7.55 -14.07 2.69
C CYS A 187 8.32 -15.04 1.80
N PHE A 188 8.49 -16.28 2.27
CA PHE A 188 9.03 -17.41 1.51
C PHE A 188 7.92 -18.46 1.34
N PRO A 189 6.86 -18.14 0.57
CA PRO A 189 5.77 -19.08 0.31
C PRO A 189 6.27 -20.26 -0.52
N PHE A 190 5.67 -21.42 -0.31
CA PHE A 190 5.99 -22.62 -1.10
C PHE A 190 5.59 -22.49 -2.60
N ARG A 191 4.86 -21.42 -3.00
CA ARG A 191 4.14 -21.31 -4.28
C ARG A 191 3.97 -19.88 -4.79
N PRO A 192 3.66 -19.69 -6.09
CA PRO A 192 3.64 -18.38 -6.70
C PRO A 192 2.66 -17.45 -6.00
N VAL A 193 3.18 -16.28 -5.62
CA VAL A 193 2.36 -15.12 -5.29
C VAL A 193 2.20 -14.32 -6.56
N ALA A 194 0.97 -13.99 -6.91
CA ALA A 194 0.72 -13.07 -8.02
C ALA A 194 0.47 -11.67 -7.47
N THR A 195 1.21 -10.69 -7.98
CA THR A 195 1.05 -9.28 -7.60
C THR A 195 0.49 -8.42 -8.72
N GLY A 196 -0.32 -7.44 -8.33
CA GLY A 196 -0.84 -6.41 -9.21
C GLY A 196 -0.69 -5.02 -8.57
N PHE A 197 -0.46 -4.01 -9.42
CA PHE A 197 -0.34 -2.61 -9.03
C PHE A 197 -0.92 -1.72 -10.12
N CYS A 198 -1.92 -0.89 -9.80
CA CYS A 198 -2.58 -0.05 -10.81
C CYS A 198 -3.15 1.25 -10.25
N ALA A 199 -3.15 2.26 -11.12
CA ALA A 199 -3.69 3.58 -10.90
C ALA A 199 -5.21 3.65 -11.13
N GLY A 200 -5.72 3.04 -12.20
CA GLY A 200 -7.13 3.14 -12.61
C GLY A 200 -7.57 4.52 -13.11
N TYR A 201 -6.63 5.34 -13.60
CA TYR A 201 -6.86 6.63 -14.25
C TYR A 201 -6.50 6.55 -15.74
N SER A 202 -7.05 7.46 -16.52
CA SER A 202 -6.73 7.66 -17.94
C SER A 202 -5.87 8.91 -18.11
N SER A 203 -4.91 8.88 -19.03
CA SER A 203 -4.18 10.09 -19.42
C SER A 203 -5.09 11.07 -20.17
N THR A 204 -4.87 12.36 -20.00
CA THR A 204 -5.48 13.40 -20.82
C THR A 204 -4.51 13.88 -21.90
N GLU A 205 -4.94 14.88 -22.66
CA GLU A 205 -4.16 15.64 -23.64
C GLU A 205 -3.16 16.61 -23.01
N CYS A 206 -3.27 16.88 -21.70
CA CYS A 206 -2.44 17.87 -21.02
C CYS A 206 -1.13 17.24 -20.54
N VAL A 207 -0.04 17.58 -21.21
CA VAL A 207 1.31 17.07 -20.94
C VAL A 207 2.28 18.23 -20.85
N GLY A 208 3.25 18.14 -19.95
CA GLY A 208 4.31 19.15 -19.81
C GLY A 208 5.56 18.58 -19.16
N THR A 209 6.66 19.33 -19.24
CA THR A 209 7.96 18.94 -18.67
C THR A 209 8.21 19.68 -17.37
N VAL A 210 8.62 18.95 -16.33
CA VAL A 210 9.07 19.56 -15.08
C VAL A 210 10.35 20.34 -15.35
N THR A 211 10.29 21.66 -15.20
CA THR A 211 11.43 22.56 -15.46
C THR A 211 12.11 23.00 -14.16
N LYS A 212 11.38 22.98 -13.04
CA LYS A 212 11.92 23.25 -11.71
C LYS A 212 11.18 22.48 -10.63
N ALA A 213 11.92 21.74 -9.82
CA ALA A 213 11.42 20.98 -8.69
C ALA A 213 12.51 20.76 -7.64
N HIS A 214 12.11 20.53 -6.39
CA HIS A 214 13.00 20.07 -5.33
C HIS A 214 12.30 19.07 -4.41
N GLY A 215 12.81 17.84 -4.32
CA GLY A 215 12.18 16.78 -3.53
C GLY A 215 10.73 16.55 -3.95
N ARG A 216 9.78 16.91 -3.07
CA ARG A 216 8.33 16.79 -3.29
C ARG A 216 7.64 18.08 -3.71
N PHE A 217 8.40 19.14 -4.01
CA PHE A 217 7.85 20.43 -4.39
C PHE A 217 8.04 20.64 -5.88
N LEU A 218 6.92 20.70 -6.62
CA LEU A 218 6.87 21.04 -8.03
C LEU A 218 6.65 22.54 -8.18
N GLU A 219 7.66 23.23 -8.74
CA GLU A 219 7.65 24.68 -8.86
C GLU A 219 7.25 25.13 -10.27
N GLU A 220 7.81 24.53 -11.32
CA GLU A 220 7.61 24.96 -12.70
C GLU A 220 7.37 23.79 -13.66
N ILE A 221 6.42 24.00 -14.58
CA ILE A 221 6.09 23.11 -15.71
C ILE A 221 6.26 23.95 -16.98
N ASP A 222 7.10 23.50 -17.90
CA ASP A 222 7.40 24.19 -19.17
C ASP A 222 7.83 25.67 -18.99
N GLY A 223 8.47 26.00 -17.87
CA GLY A 223 8.95 27.34 -17.53
C GLY A 223 7.89 28.25 -16.88
N GLU A 224 6.68 27.75 -16.66
CA GLU A 224 5.58 28.47 -16.03
C GLU A 224 5.29 27.93 -14.62
N PRO A 225 4.72 28.73 -13.69
CA PRO A 225 4.36 28.27 -12.36
C PRO A 225 3.46 27.03 -12.40
N ALA A 226 3.88 25.96 -11.72
CA ALA A 226 3.22 24.67 -11.81
C ALA A 226 1.74 24.70 -11.37
N ILE A 227 1.42 25.54 -10.38
CA ILE A 227 0.04 25.74 -9.91
C ILE A 227 -0.86 26.32 -11.01
N ASP A 228 -0.36 27.26 -11.81
CA ASP A 228 -1.14 27.92 -12.85
C ASP A 228 -1.35 26.98 -14.03
N VAL A 229 -0.30 26.25 -14.42
CA VAL A 229 -0.38 25.19 -15.44
C VAL A 229 -1.37 24.11 -15.01
N TYR A 230 -1.29 23.63 -13.77
CA TYR A 230 -2.20 22.60 -13.26
C TYR A 230 -3.66 23.07 -13.23
N LYS A 231 -3.92 24.31 -12.79
CA LYS A 231 -5.27 24.91 -12.86
C LYS A 231 -5.77 25.00 -14.29
N ALA A 232 -4.94 25.46 -15.21
CA ALA A 232 -5.29 25.58 -16.62
C ALA A 232 -5.65 24.20 -17.21
N TRP A 233 -4.82 23.18 -16.96
CA TRP A 233 -5.09 21.81 -17.41
C TRP A 233 -6.41 21.26 -16.90
N ILE A 234 -6.74 21.44 -15.61
CA ILE A 234 -8.04 20.99 -15.11
C ILE A 234 -9.17 21.80 -15.73
N CYS A 235 -9.03 23.11 -15.88
CA CYS A 235 -10.04 23.95 -16.51
C CYS A 235 -10.35 23.51 -17.94
N ASP A 236 -9.29 23.30 -18.74
CA ASP A 236 -9.36 22.90 -20.13
C ASP A 236 -10.00 21.52 -20.28
N HIS A 237 -9.51 20.53 -19.52
CA HIS A 237 -10.00 19.16 -19.63
C HIS A 237 -11.43 18.99 -19.08
N SER A 238 -11.73 19.61 -17.94
CA SER A 238 -13.03 19.43 -17.26
C SER A 238 -14.10 20.40 -17.72
N ASN A 239 -13.76 21.43 -18.51
CA ASN A 239 -14.61 22.57 -18.84
C ASN A 239 -15.21 23.27 -17.61
N ARG A 240 -14.45 23.33 -16.51
CA ARG A 240 -14.87 23.97 -15.25
C ARG A 240 -13.80 24.93 -14.76
N LEU A 241 -14.21 26.16 -14.47
CA LEU A 241 -13.36 27.10 -13.74
C LEU A 241 -13.21 26.61 -12.29
N ILE A 242 -11.96 26.35 -11.89
CA ILE A 242 -11.61 25.98 -10.52
C ILE A 242 -10.93 27.15 -9.86
N SER A 243 -11.46 27.58 -8.71
CA SER A 243 -10.77 28.55 -7.87
C SER A 243 -9.71 27.87 -7.00
N ASP A 244 -8.72 28.65 -6.56
CA ASP A 244 -7.61 28.22 -5.71
C ASP A 244 -8.08 27.49 -4.44
N GLU A 245 -9.21 27.93 -3.87
CA GLU A 245 -9.80 27.36 -2.65
C GLU A 245 -10.33 25.93 -2.84
N TYR A 246 -10.67 25.53 -4.08
CA TYR A 246 -11.28 24.23 -4.39
C TYR A 246 -10.40 23.30 -5.20
N ILE A 247 -9.19 23.72 -5.57
CA ILE A 247 -8.30 22.90 -6.40
C ILE A 247 -8.01 21.54 -5.76
N PHE A 248 -7.77 21.52 -4.44
CA PHE A 248 -7.48 20.31 -3.67
C PHE A 248 -8.68 19.35 -3.55
N GLN A 249 -9.91 19.85 -3.70
CA GLN A 249 -11.11 19.00 -3.70
C GLN A 249 -11.25 18.17 -4.99
N HIS A 250 -10.56 18.56 -6.07
CA HIS A 250 -10.64 17.90 -7.37
C HIS A 250 -9.44 17.00 -7.69
N ILE A 251 -8.39 16.99 -6.87
CA ILE A 251 -7.13 16.29 -7.18
C ILE A 251 -7.30 14.78 -7.24
N THR A 252 -8.17 14.21 -6.42
CA THR A 252 -8.52 12.80 -6.53
C THR A 252 -9.24 12.48 -7.85
N SER A 253 -9.74 13.49 -8.58
CA SER A 253 -10.25 13.34 -9.95
C SER A 253 -9.20 13.58 -11.02
N PHE A 254 -8.23 14.46 -10.74
CA PHE A 254 -7.22 14.89 -11.70
C PHE A 254 -5.77 14.84 -11.19
N PRO A 255 -5.24 13.67 -10.78
CA PRO A 255 -3.86 13.60 -10.32
C PRO A 255 -2.87 13.79 -11.47
N LEU A 256 -1.59 13.99 -11.13
CA LEU A 256 -0.51 13.98 -12.10
C LEU A 256 -0.03 12.54 -12.32
N GLY A 257 0.22 12.17 -13.56
CA GLY A 257 0.78 10.89 -13.95
C GLY A 257 2.20 11.08 -14.46
N ARG A 258 3.08 10.17 -14.06
CA ARG A 258 4.44 10.05 -14.59
C ARG A 258 4.60 8.71 -15.26
N ILE A 259 5.23 8.69 -16.42
CA ILE A 259 5.48 7.43 -17.13
C ILE A 259 6.42 6.59 -16.28
N ALA A 260 5.93 5.42 -15.87
CA ALA A 260 6.73 4.41 -15.17
C ALA A 260 7.33 3.40 -16.15
N GLY A 261 6.76 3.29 -17.36
CA GLY A 261 7.34 2.53 -18.46
C GLY A 261 6.28 2.23 -19.52
N TYR A 262 6.58 1.25 -20.37
CA TYR A 262 5.72 0.89 -21.50
C TYR A 262 5.46 -0.61 -21.52
N VAL A 263 4.18 -0.97 -21.67
CA VAL A 263 3.80 -2.35 -22.03
C VAL A 263 3.39 -2.32 -23.50
N TYR A 264 4.21 -2.96 -24.35
CA TYR A 264 4.18 -2.77 -25.79
C TYR A 264 4.43 -1.28 -26.15
N GLU A 265 3.43 -0.60 -26.69
CA GLU A 265 3.48 0.84 -27.05
C GLU A 265 2.59 1.71 -26.16
N GLN A 266 1.98 1.13 -25.11
CA GLN A 266 1.11 1.87 -24.20
C GLN A 266 1.88 2.22 -22.91
N PRO A 267 1.96 3.51 -22.55
CA PRO A 267 2.57 3.90 -21.28
C PRO A 267 1.67 3.47 -20.12
N TYR A 268 2.29 3.05 -19.03
CA TYR A 268 1.64 2.99 -17.73
C TYR A 268 2.24 4.02 -16.79
N TYR A 269 1.42 4.48 -15.85
CA TYR A 269 1.71 5.66 -15.06
C TYR A 269 1.81 5.31 -13.57
N LYS A 270 2.83 5.88 -12.93
CA LYS A 270 2.84 6.09 -11.48
C LYS A 270 2.18 7.44 -11.20
N LEU A 271 1.18 7.44 -10.34
CA LEU A 271 0.43 8.64 -10.01
C LEU A 271 1.09 9.41 -8.89
N THR A 272 1.01 10.73 -8.98
CA THR A 272 1.51 11.69 -8.02
C THR A 272 0.35 12.59 -7.60
N HIS A 273 0.16 12.72 -6.29
CA HIS A 273 -0.96 13.46 -5.70
C HIS A 273 -0.45 14.79 -5.12
N PRO A 274 -0.80 15.94 -5.73
CA PRO A 274 -0.60 17.22 -5.07
C PRO A 274 -1.47 17.33 -3.80
N VAL A 275 -0.87 17.73 -2.70
CA VAL A 275 -1.46 17.70 -1.35
C VAL A 275 -1.96 19.09 -0.96
N GLN A 276 -1.11 20.08 -1.15
CA GLN A 276 -1.37 21.46 -0.82
C GLN A 276 -0.50 22.40 -1.65
N MET A 277 -0.73 23.69 -1.50
CA MET A 277 0.14 24.73 -2.04
C MET A 277 1.04 25.22 -0.92
N ALA A 278 2.34 25.21 -1.15
CA ALA A 278 3.31 25.81 -0.23
C ALA A 278 3.23 27.35 -0.29
N ASP A 279 3.72 28.03 0.75
CA ASP A 279 3.79 29.51 0.78
C ASP A 279 4.59 30.10 -0.38
N SER A 280 5.51 29.31 -0.96
CA SER A 280 6.29 29.67 -2.14
C SER A 280 5.50 29.66 -3.45
N GLY A 281 4.27 29.12 -3.45
CA GLY A 281 3.45 28.85 -4.64
C GLY A 281 3.72 27.49 -5.29
N ALA A 282 4.66 26.70 -4.76
CA ALA A 282 4.94 25.34 -5.24
C ALA A 282 3.79 24.38 -4.90
N LEU A 283 3.55 23.41 -5.79
CA LEU A 283 2.70 22.26 -5.50
C LEU A 283 3.49 21.26 -4.66
N GLU A 284 3.07 21.05 -3.41
CA GLU A 284 3.61 19.98 -2.57
C GLU A 284 2.96 18.65 -2.96
N LEU A 285 3.75 17.61 -3.16
CA LEU A 285 3.35 16.29 -3.64
C LEU A 285 3.57 15.22 -2.57
N PHE A 286 2.87 14.08 -2.68
CA PHE A 286 3.15 12.89 -1.85
C PHE A 286 4.27 11.99 -2.37
N ALA A 287 4.90 12.34 -3.50
CA ALA A 287 5.97 11.57 -4.11
C ALA A 287 7.08 12.52 -4.60
N ASP A 288 8.31 12.00 -4.73
CA ASP A 288 9.44 12.77 -5.23
C ASP A 288 9.26 13.09 -6.73
N ILE A 289 9.73 14.26 -7.18
CA ILE A 289 9.64 14.71 -8.57
C ILE A 289 10.94 15.41 -9.01
N HIS A 290 11.36 15.17 -10.25
CA HIS A 290 12.67 15.64 -10.75
C HIS A 290 12.53 16.49 -12.02
N CYS A 291 13.42 17.47 -12.17
CA CYS A 291 13.53 18.23 -13.41
C CYS A 291 13.82 17.32 -14.61
N GLY A 292 13.13 17.58 -15.72
CA GLY A 292 13.20 16.80 -16.95
C GLY A 292 12.19 15.64 -17.01
N GLU A 293 11.48 15.33 -15.92
CA GLU A 293 10.37 14.36 -15.98
C GLU A 293 9.20 14.94 -16.80
N GLU A 294 8.61 14.11 -17.66
CA GLU A 294 7.33 14.41 -18.30
C GLU A 294 6.19 14.06 -17.34
N ILE A 295 5.26 14.99 -17.16
CA ILE A 295 4.06 14.82 -16.36
C ILE A 295 2.82 15.01 -17.23
N THR A 296 1.79 14.22 -16.96
CA THR A 296 0.51 14.26 -17.66
C THR A 296 -0.61 14.50 -16.66
N LEU A 297 -1.57 15.38 -16.96
CA LEU A 297 -2.80 15.40 -16.19
C LEU A 297 -3.54 14.09 -16.43
N MET A 298 -3.95 13.42 -15.36
CA MET A 298 -4.73 12.21 -15.42
C MET A 298 -6.18 12.52 -15.11
N THR A 299 -7.11 11.67 -15.52
CA THR A 299 -8.53 11.80 -15.22
C THR A 299 -9.08 10.44 -14.77
N GLY A 300 -9.84 10.45 -13.68
CA GLY A 300 -10.43 9.25 -13.12
C GLY A 300 -11.88 9.50 -12.79
N SER A 301 -12.79 8.72 -13.37
CA SER A 301 -14.20 8.73 -12.99
C SER A 301 -14.42 7.92 -11.72
N ARG A 302 -15.54 8.19 -11.04
CA ARG A 302 -15.95 7.44 -9.85
C ARG A 302 -16.13 5.96 -10.14
N GLU A 303 -16.72 5.63 -11.29
CA GLU A 303 -16.91 4.23 -11.73
C GLU A 303 -15.56 3.55 -12.05
N GLN A 304 -14.60 4.26 -12.66
CA GLN A 304 -13.25 3.73 -12.87
C GLN A 304 -12.58 3.36 -11.55
N LEU A 305 -12.71 4.20 -10.52
CA LEU A 305 -12.18 3.92 -9.18
C LEU A 305 -12.85 2.72 -8.51
N ILE A 306 -14.17 2.57 -8.67
CA ILE A 306 -14.91 1.42 -8.12
C ILE A 306 -14.39 0.13 -8.76
N HIS A 307 -14.26 0.11 -10.09
CA HIS A 307 -13.81 -1.06 -10.84
C HIS A 307 -12.30 -1.36 -10.73
N ARG A 308 -11.49 -0.41 -10.24
CA ARG A 308 -10.03 -0.54 -10.19
C ARG A 308 -9.57 -1.72 -9.34
N ALA A 309 -10.10 -1.87 -8.13
CA ALA A 309 -9.63 -2.92 -7.22
C ALA A 309 -9.85 -4.31 -7.83
N ALA A 310 -11.03 -4.54 -8.40
CA ALA A 310 -11.36 -5.77 -9.09
C ALA A 310 -10.46 -6.01 -10.31
N ARG A 311 -10.15 -4.96 -11.08
CA ARG A 311 -9.20 -5.07 -12.20
C ARG A 311 -7.80 -5.45 -11.75
N VAL A 312 -7.29 -4.88 -10.67
CA VAL A 312 -5.95 -5.23 -10.14
C VAL A 312 -5.89 -6.68 -9.69
N LEU A 313 -6.93 -7.15 -8.99
CA LEU A 313 -7.03 -8.55 -8.62
C LEU A 313 -7.10 -9.46 -9.84
N LYS A 314 -7.87 -9.08 -10.87
CA LYS A 314 -7.94 -9.82 -12.13
C LYS A 314 -6.61 -9.85 -12.88
N GLU A 315 -5.89 -8.73 -12.95
CA GLU A 315 -4.58 -8.62 -13.58
C GLU A 315 -3.51 -9.41 -12.83
N ALA A 316 -3.51 -9.36 -11.50
CA ALA A 316 -2.69 -10.24 -10.66
C ALA A 316 -3.03 -11.71 -10.98
N ASN A 317 -4.31 -12.07 -10.98
CA ASN A 317 -4.75 -13.44 -11.23
C ASN A 317 -4.42 -13.95 -12.64
N ALA A 318 -4.48 -13.09 -13.65
CA ALA A 318 -4.15 -13.44 -15.03
C ALA A 318 -2.68 -13.85 -15.24
N LYS A 319 -1.78 -13.48 -14.33
CA LYS A 319 -0.38 -13.92 -14.35
C LYS A 319 -0.21 -15.37 -13.86
N ASN A 320 -1.26 -15.96 -13.29
CA ASN A 320 -1.25 -17.36 -12.92
C ASN A 320 -1.61 -18.22 -14.15
N TYR A 321 -0.60 -18.86 -14.73
CA TYR A 321 -0.74 -19.74 -15.91
C TYR A 321 -1.40 -21.09 -15.59
N ALA A 322 -1.55 -21.39 -14.30
CA ALA A 322 -2.17 -22.60 -13.77
C ALA A 322 -3.49 -22.23 -13.10
N HIS A 323 -4.57 -22.98 -13.34
CA HIS A 323 -5.87 -22.83 -12.69
C HIS A 323 -5.82 -23.17 -11.18
N SER A 324 -4.94 -22.53 -10.42
CA SER A 324 -4.74 -22.78 -9.00
C SER A 324 -5.85 -22.12 -8.18
N GLU A 325 -6.32 -22.81 -7.15
CA GLU A 325 -7.34 -22.29 -6.23
C GLU A 325 -6.79 -21.07 -5.46
N ILE A 326 -7.57 -20.00 -5.39
CA ILE A 326 -7.23 -18.82 -4.58
C ILE A 326 -7.41 -19.18 -3.09
N LEU A 327 -6.46 -18.80 -2.26
CA LEU A 327 -6.52 -19.01 -0.80
C LEU A 327 -6.85 -17.75 -0.03
N GLY A 328 -6.46 -16.60 -0.56
CA GLY A 328 -6.68 -15.30 0.05
C GLY A 328 -5.83 -14.21 -0.57
N SER A 329 -6.01 -12.99 -0.09
CA SER A 329 -5.32 -11.81 -0.62
C SER A 329 -4.96 -10.79 0.46
N VAL A 330 -3.82 -10.14 0.31
CA VAL A 330 -3.52 -8.87 0.96
C VAL A 330 -3.60 -7.79 -0.09
N SER A 331 -4.44 -6.79 0.12
CA SER A 331 -4.60 -5.65 -0.78
C SER A 331 -4.32 -4.37 -0.02
N ILE A 332 -3.63 -3.41 -0.62
CA ILE A 332 -3.39 -2.10 -0.01
C ILE A 332 -4.03 -1.05 -0.89
N PHE A 333 -4.99 -0.29 -0.36
CA PHE A 333 -5.82 0.63 -1.14
C PHE A 333 -5.60 2.07 -0.68
N CYS A 334 -5.44 3.01 -1.61
CA CYS A 334 -5.22 4.40 -1.22
C CYS A 334 -6.34 5.06 -0.41
N ALA A 335 -5.97 5.65 0.73
CA ALA A 335 -6.79 6.50 1.57
C ALA A 335 -7.48 7.63 0.78
N GLY A 336 -6.76 8.34 -0.10
CA GLY A 336 -7.33 9.41 -0.92
C GLY A 336 -8.39 8.91 -1.92
N SER A 337 -8.19 7.71 -2.45
CA SER A 337 -9.18 7.07 -3.32
C SER A 337 -10.41 6.59 -2.53
N MET A 338 -10.21 6.02 -1.35
CA MET A 338 -11.27 5.61 -0.44
C MET A 338 -12.11 6.82 0.00
N ALA A 339 -11.48 7.93 0.39
CA ALA A 339 -12.14 9.16 0.80
C ALA A 339 -13.06 9.70 -0.30
N ARG A 340 -12.61 9.65 -1.57
CA ARG A 340 -13.43 10.02 -2.72
C ARG A 340 -14.63 9.09 -2.89
N LEU A 341 -14.46 7.79 -2.70
CA LEU A 341 -15.53 6.80 -2.86
C LEU A 341 -16.58 6.87 -1.76
N GLY A 342 -16.23 7.20 -0.52
CA GLY A 342 -17.21 7.25 0.58
C GLY A 342 -18.06 5.97 0.64
N SER A 343 -19.38 6.09 0.59
CA SER A 343 -20.32 4.95 0.63
C SER A 343 -20.34 4.05 -0.62
N ASP A 344 -19.53 4.34 -1.65
CA ASP A 344 -19.33 3.38 -2.75
C ASP A 344 -18.21 2.38 -2.44
N ILE A 345 -17.51 2.50 -1.30
CA ILE A 345 -16.51 1.51 -0.88
C ILE A 345 -17.12 0.12 -0.70
N GLN A 346 -18.40 0.03 -0.34
CA GLN A 346 -19.14 -1.23 -0.28
C GLN A 346 -19.26 -1.90 -1.65
N ARG A 347 -19.31 -1.14 -2.75
CA ARG A 347 -19.29 -1.70 -4.12
C ARG A 347 -17.92 -2.26 -4.48
N VAL A 348 -16.85 -1.56 -4.08
CA VAL A 348 -15.48 -2.06 -4.22
C VAL A 348 -15.32 -3.39 -3.48
N GLN A 349 -15.76 -3.44 -2.22
CA GLN A 349 -15.72 -4.65 -1.39
C GLN A 349 -16.40 -5.83 -2.07
N LYS A 350 -17.62 -5.61 -2.58
CA LYS A 350 -18.39 -6.65 -3.29
C LYS A 350 -17.64 -7.17 -4.52
N GLN A 351 -17.07 -6.27 -5.33
CA GLN A 351 -16.33 -6.69 -6.52
C GLN A 351 -15.03 -7.43 -6.16
N MET A 352 -14.34 -7.04 -5.09
CA MET A 352 -13.17 -7.78 -4.60
C MET A 352 -13.55 -9.19 -4.14
N CYS A 353 -14.66 -9.35 -3.41
CA CYS A 353 -15.18 -10.68 -3.05
C CYS A 353 -15.46 -11.54 -4.29
N GLU A 354 -16.11 -10.98 -5.31
CA GLU A 354 -16.40 -11.70 -6.56
C GLU A 354 -15.12 -12.10 -7.29
N GLN A 355 -14.10 -11.23 -7.36
CA GLN A 355 -12.82 -11.56 -8.01
C GLN A 355 -11.97 -12.56 -7.21
N LEU A 356 -12.13 -12.62 -5.90
CA LEU A 356 -11.40 -13.53 -5.02
C LEU A 356 -12.19 -14.80 -4.70
N GLU A 357 -13.27 -15.08 -5.42
CA GLU A 357 -14.11 -16.27 -5.20
C GLU A 357 -14.58 -16.41 -3.74
N HIS A 358 -14.83 -15.26 -3.08
CA HIS A 358 -15.19 -15.14 -1.67
C HIS A 358 -14.15 -15.64 -0.65
N GLN A 359 -12.90 -15.81 -1.08
CA GLN A 359 -11.79 -16.17 -0.20
C GLN A 359 -11.39 -14.99 0.72
N PRO A 360 -10.80 -15.28 1.90
CA PRO A 360 -10.43 -14.25 2.87
C PRO A 360 -9.48 -13.21 2.30
N PHE A 361 -9.71 -11.94 2.63
CA PHE A 361 -8.75 -10.88 2.33
C PHE A 361 -8.75 -9.79 3.39
N ILE A 362 -7.63 -9.09 3.48
CA ILE A 362 -7.51 -7.88 4.30
C ILE A 362 -7.04 -6.71 3.45
N CYS A 363 -7.68 -5.56 3.65
CA CYS A 363 -7.45 -4.36 2.87
C CYS A 363 -7.50 -3.10 3.74
N PRO A 364 -6.35 -2.66 4.29
CA PRO A 364 -6.21 -1.34 4.89
C PRO A 364 -6.25 -0.22 3.84
N PHE A 365 -6.48 0.99 4.32
CA PHE A 365 -6.41 2.22 3.56
C PHE A 365 -5.18 3.03 3.95
N THR A 366 -4.15 3.06 3.10
CA THR A 366 -2.84 3.66 3.42
C THR A 366 -2.61 4.95 2.62
N TYR A 367 -1.56 5.69 2.96
CA TYR A 367 -1.03 6.74 2.09
C TYR A 367 -0.01 6.14 1.15
N GLY A 368 -0.10 6.48 -0.14
CA GLY A 368 0.90 6.14 -1.16
C GLY A 368 1.32 4.67 -1.20
N GLU A 369 0.76 3.94 -2.13
CA GLU A 369 0.90 2.49 -2.21
C GLU A 369 2.25 2.13 -2.82
N GLN A 370 2.88 1.09 -2.30
CA GLN A 370 4.04 0.45 -2.92
C GLN A 370 3.58 -0.84 -3.59
N GLY A 371 4.07 -1.05 -4.81
CA GLY A 371 3.69 -2.19 -5.63
C GLY A 371 4.66 -2.43 -6.77
N ARG A 372 4.51 -3.59 -7.41
CA ARG A 372 5.27 -3.96 -8.60
C ARG A 372 4.42 -3.87 -9.86
N PHE A 373 4.89 -3.11 -10.85
CA PHE A 373 4.27 -3.03 -12.17
C PHE A 373 4.44 -4.32 -12.97
N ALA A 374 3.74 -4.44 -14.10
CA ALA A 374 3.71 -5.65 -14.92
C ALA A 374 5.05 -5.97 -15.60
N ASP A 375 5.86 -4.95 -15.89
CA ASP A 375 7.20 -5.06 -16.48
C ASP A 375 8.27 -5.47 -15.46
N GLY A 376 7.94 -5.33 -14.18
CA GLY A 376 8.74 -5.80 -13.06
C GLY A 376 9.33 -4.72 -12.18
N GLU A 377 9.12 -3.43 -12.47
CA GLU A 377 9.62 -2.34 -11.62
C GLU A 377 8.78 -2.20 -10.34
N ASN A 378 9.45 -2.06 -9.19
CA ASN A 378 8.81 -1.64 -7.95
C ASN A 378 8.69 -0.12 -7.90
N ALA A 379 7.53 0.38 -7.51
CA ALA A 379 7.29 1.81 -7.46
C ALA A 379 6.42 2.20 -6.27
N HIS A 380 6.60 3.45 -5.85
CA HIS A 380 5.65 4.18 -5.05
C HIS A 380 4.69 4.94 -5.96
N GLY A 381 3.40 4.94 -5.63
CA GLY A 381 2.42 5.73 -6.33
C GLY A 381 1.23 6.09 -5.45
N ASN A 382 0.67 7.27 -5.69
CA ASN A 382 -0.48 7.77 -4.91
C ASN A 382 -1.80 7.44 -5.62
N LEU A 383 -2.89 7.30 -4.89
CA LEU A 383 -4.20 6.95 -5.48
C LEU A 383 -4.14 5.63 -6.24
N MET A 384 -3.34 4.68 -5.79
CA MET A 384 -3.19 3.37 -6.41
C MET A 384 -3.81 2.27 -5.54
N ILE A 385 -3.74 1.04 -6.02
CA ILE A 385 -3.99 -0.16 -5.23
C ILE A 385 -2.92 -1.19 -5.58
N SER A 386 -2.33 -1.81 -4.57
CA SER A 386 -1.46 -2.99 -4.72
C SER A 386 -2.16 -4.22 -4.14
N SER A 387 -1.91 -5.40 -4.68
CA SER A 387 -2.48 -6.64 -4.15
C SER A 387 -1.55 -7.83 -4.40
N ALA A 388 -1.52 -8.74 -3.44
CA ALA A 388 -0.91 -10.06 -3.55
C ALA A 388 -1.96 -11.14 -3.33
N ILE A 389 -2.08 -12.04 -4.30
CA ILE A 389 -2.97 -13.20 -4.24
C ILE A 389 -2.14 -14.45 -3.96
N PHE A 390 -2.60 -15.23 -2.97
CA PHE A 390 -1.99 -16.50 -2.56
C PHE A 390 -2.80 -17.67 -3.10
N TYR A 391 -2.13 -18.71 -3.57
CA TYR A 391 -2.75 -19.86 -4.25
C TYR A 391 -2.44 -21.20 -3.57
N GLU A 392 -3.38 -22.14 -3.69
CA GLU A 392 -3.20 -23.50 -3.21
C GLU A 392 -2.23 -24.25 -4.13
N PRO A 393 -1.46 -25.16 -3.52
CA PRO A 393 -0.79 -26.19 -4.25
C PRO A 393 -1.59 -27.00 -5.27
N GLU A 394 -1.32 -26.83 -6.59
CA GLU A 394 -1.49 -27.91 -7.58
C GLU A 394 -0.92 -29.21 -7.01
N SER A 395 -1.79 -30.17 -6.75
CA SER A 395 -1.35 -31.54 -6.57
C SER A 395 -0.69 -31.96 -7.88
N LEU A 396 0.59 -32.31 -7.85
CA LEU A 396 1.14 -33.15 -8.90
C LEU A 396 0.32 -34.44 -8.81
N SER A 397 -0.65 -34.62 -9.72
CA SER A 397 -1.31 -35.89 -9.88
C SER A 397 -0.23 -36.90 -10.22
N SER A 398 0.08 -37.76 -9.24
CA SER A 398 1.00 -38.89 -9.36
C SER A 398 0.49 -39.92 -10.35
#